data_AF-K9UB58-F1
#
_entry.id   AF-K9UB58-F1
#
_cell.length_a   1.000
_cell.length_b   1.000
_cell.length_c   1.000
_cell.angle_alpha   90.00
_cell.angle_beta   90.00
_cell.angle_gamma   90.00
#
_symmetry.space_group_name_H-M   'P 1'
#
loop_
_entity.id
_entity.type
_entity.pdbx_description
1 polymer ?
#
loop_
_entity_poly.entity_id
_entity_poly.type
_entity_poly.pdbx_seq_one_letter_code
_entity_poly.pdbx_strand_id
1 'polypeptide(L)'
;MSDDWSRYIRFRDDGLSPQDVWNYARSDGLKFADSIRMIRLVFDLTLVEAKEVTIQAESLGTSLEEYQGRVLLPAIEAATSLDISMD
;
A
#
# COMPACT_ATOMS: atom_id res chain seq x y z
N MET A 1 1.21 20.03 11.10
CA MET A 1 2.28 19.41 11.92
C MET A 1 3.21 18.70 10.96
N SER A 2 4.51 18.99 11.02
CA SER A 2 5.51 18.19 10.29
C SER A 2 5.52 16.83 10.97
N ASP A 3 5.09 15.79 10.28
CA ASP A 3 5.29 14.46 10.82
C ASP A 3 6.80 14.17 10.86
N ASP A 4 7.27 13.58 11.95
CA ASP A 4 8.67 13.20 12.07
C ASP A 4 8.89 11.81 11.47
N TRP A 5 9.43 11.77 10.26
CA TRP A 5 9.80 10.53 9.56
C TRP A 5 11.27 10.15 9.71
N SER A 6 12.02 10.81 10.62
CA SER A 6 13.48 10.66 10.73
C SER A 6 13.94 9.21 10.88
N ARG A 7 13.18 8.37 11.60
CA ARG A 7 13.50 6.94 11.74
C ARG A 7 13.42 6.19 10.42
N TYR A 8 12.38 6.44 9.62
CA TYR A 8 12.18 5.78 8.33
C TYR A 8 13.14 6.30 7.25
N ILE A 9 13.55 7.57 7.36
CA ILE A 9 14.63 8.14 6.55
C ILE A 9 15.95 7.39 6.82
N ARG A 10 16.28 7.14 8.10
CA ARG A 10 17.46 6.33 8.44
C ARG A 10 17.38 4.93 7.85
N PHE A 11 16.22 4.27 7.89
CA PHE A 11 16.07 2.95 7.27
C PHE A 11 16.35 2.96 5.77
N ARG A 12 15.86 3.96 5.04
CA ARG A 12 16.23 4.15 3.63
C ARG A 12 17.74 4.34 3.47
N ASP A 13 18.35 5.19 4.30
CA ASP A 13 19.78 5.50 4.23
C ASP A 13 20.66 4.27 4.58
N ASP A 14 20.14 3.37 5.42
CA ASP A 14 20.73 2.07 5.74
C ASP A 14 20.52 1.03 4.61
N GLY A 15 19.83 1.40 3.53
CA GLY A 15 19.65 0.60 2.32
C GLY A 15 18.40 -0.29 2.31
N LEU A 16 17.46 -0.10 3.24
CA LEU A 16 16.21 -0.86 3.23
C LEU A 16 15.34 -0.46 2.03
N SER A 17 14.63 -1.44 1.48
CA SER A 17 13.71 -1.20 0.38
C SER A 17 12.45 -0.45 0.85
N PRO A 18 11.70 0.20 -0.06
CA PRO A 18 10.41 0.79 0.28
C PRO A 18 9.43 -0.20 0.90
N GLN A 19 9.46 -1.47 0.47
CA GLN A 19 8.57 -2.52 0.99
C GLN A 19 8.91 -2.85 2.44
N ASP A 20 10.20 -2.94 2.78
CA ASP A 20 10.65 -3.18 4.15
C ASP A 20 10.24 -2.03 5.06
N VAL A 21 10.49 -0.78 4.62
CA VAL A 21 10.14 0.42 5.39
C VAL A 21 8.62 0.54 5.59
N TRP A 22 7.82 0.19 4.57
CA TRP A 22 6.37 0.07 4.70
C TRP A 22 5.98 -0.94 5.79
N ASN A 23 6.55 -2.15 5.75
CA ASN A 23 6.24 -3.20 6.71
C ASN A 23 6.61 -2.77 8.14
N TYR A 24 7.78 -2.17 8.34
CA TYR A 24 8.17 -1.61 9.64
C TYR A 24 7.17 -0.56 10.14
N ALA A 25 6.76 0.37 9.27
CA ALA A 25 5.76 1.39 9.64
C ALA A 25 4.42 0.77 10.05
N ARG A 26 3.95 -0.27 9.35
CA ARG A 26 2.72 -0.99 9.71
C ARG A 26 2.87 -1.73 11.04
N SER A 27 4.02 -2.37 11.29
CA SER A 27 4.33 -3.02 12.58
C SER A 27 4.45 -2.03 13.74
N ASP A 28 4.96 -0.81 13.49
CA ASP A 28 4.99 0.29 14.46
C ASP A 28 3.59 0.89 14.73
N GLY A 29 2.55 0.42 14.01
CA GLY A 29 1.17 0.83 14.20
C GLY A 29 0.76 2.09 13.43
N LEU A 30 1.57 2.57 12.47
CA LEU A 30 1.16 3.68 11.62
C LEU A 30 -0.08 3.30 10.81
N LYS A 31 -1.04 4.21 10.73
CA LYS A 31 -2.26 4.01 9.94
C LYS A 31 -1.90 3.96 8.46
N PHE A 32 -2.67 3.21 7.69
CA PHE A 32 -2.44 2.98 6.26
C PHE A 32 -2.18 4.27 5.47
N ALA A 33 -2.99 5.31 5.64
CA ALA A 33 -2.81 6.60 4.95
C ALA A 33 -1.52 7.33 5.36
N ASP A 34 -1.14 7.25 6.64
CA ASP A 34 0.11 7.81 7.15
C ASP A 34 1.32 7.03 6.63
N SER A 35 1.23 5.70 6.54
CA SER A 35 2.24 4.86 5.92
C SER A 35 2.45 5.20 4.44
N ILE A 36 1.37 5.49 3.68
CA ILE A 36 1.48 5.90 2.26
C ILE A 36 2.15 7.26 2.16
N ARG A 37 1.76 8.20 3.02
CA ARG A 37 2.37 9.53 3.03
C ARG A 37 3.85 9.46 3.40
N MET A 38 4.21 8.64 4.39
CA MET A 38 5.58 8.42 4.83
C MET A 38 6.42 7.83 3.70
N ILE A 39 6.00 6.73 3.06
CA ILE A 39 6.81 6.08 2.02
C ILE A 39 7.07 7.01 0.83
N ARG A 40 6.06 7.82 0.46
CA ARG A 40 6.19 8.82 -0.61
C ARG A 40 7.25 9.87 -0.29
N LEU A 41 7.24 10.39 0.93
CA LEU A 41 8.17 11.45 1.33
C LEU A 41 9.59 10.91 1.55
N VAL A 42 9.72 9.70 2.09
CA VAL A 42 11.03 9.09 2.35
C VAL A 42 11.73 8.69 1.06
N PHE A 43 11.00 8.13 0.10
CA PHE A 43 11.59 7.60 -1.15
C PHE A 43 11.32 8.47 -2.40
N ASP A 44 10.75 9.65 -2.22
CA ASP A 44 10.37 10.58 -3.31
C ASP A 44 9.46 9.92 -4.37
N LEU A 45 8.48 9.13 -3.90
CA LEU A 45 7.57 8.38 -4.78
C LEU A 45 6.32 9.20 -5.11
N THR A 46 5.85 9.02 -6.34
CA THR A 46 4.50 9.40 -6.73
C THR A 46 3.45 8.59 -5.95
N LEU A 47 2.20 9.05 -5.97
CA LEU A 47 1.11 8.30 -5.32
C LEU A 47 0.89 6.92 -5.95
N VAL A 48 1.13 6.80 -7.26
CA VAL A 48 0.97 5.54 -7.99
C VAL A 48 2.04 4.55 -7.56
N GLU A 49 3.32 4.95 -7.58
CA GLU A 49 4.44 4.11 -7.15
C GLU A 49 4.30 3.69 -5.68
N ALA A 50 3.88 4.61 -4.80
CA ALA A 50 3.64 4.26 -3.41
C ALA A 50 2.52 3.23 -3.24
N LYS A 51 1.44 3.33 -4.03
CA LYS A 51 0.39 2.31 -4.04
C LYS A 51 0.91 0.95 -4.50
N GLU A 52 1.76 0.91 -5.52
CA GLU A 52 2.39 -0.34 -5.96
C GLU A 52 3.21 -0.99 -4.84
N VAL A 53 4.00 -0.19 -4.11
CA VAL A 53 4.74 -0.67 -2.92
C VAL A 53 3.78 -1.26 -1.88
N THR A 54 2.66 -0.60 -1.59
CA THR A 54 1.68 -1.12 -0.61
C THR A 54 1.13 -2.48 -1.02
N ILE A 55 0.83 -2.64 -2.31
CA ILE A 55 0.23 -3.88 -2.80
C ILE A 55 1.28 -4.99 -2.80
N GLN A 56 2.48 -4.72 -3.30
CA GLN A 56 3.56 -5.71 -3.26
C GLN A 56 3.85 -6.17 -1.82
N ALA A 57 3.82 -5.25 -0.85
CA ALA A 57 4.04 -5.56 0.55
C ALA A 57 2.90 -6.37 1.20
N GLU A 58 1.63 -6.01 0.93
CA GLU A 58 0.46 -6.67 1.55
C GLU A 58 0.05 -7.97 0.88
N SER A 59 0.39 -8.15 -0.41
CA SER A 59 -0.07 -9.27 -1.23
C SER A 59 0.96 -10.41 -1.35
N LEU A 60 1.94 -10.49 -0.43
CA LEU A 60 3.06 -11.45 -0.49
C LEU A 60 3.81 -11.42 -1.84
N GLY A 61 3.96 -10.23 -2.44
CA GLY A 61 4.69 -10.05 -3.70
C GLY A 61 3.88 -10.20 -4.98
N THR A 62 2.53 -10.12 -4.95
CA THR A 62 1.75 -10.03 -6.19
C THR A 62 1.60 -8.58 -6.67
N SER A 63 1.54 -8.38 -8.00
CA SER A 63 1.44 -7.05 -8.58
C SER A 63 0.04 -6.44 -8.38
N LEU A 64 -0.07 -5.11 -8.50
CA LEU A 64 -1.36 -4.41 -8.50
C LEU A 64 -2.34 -4.98 -9.53
N GLU A 65 -1.85 -5.28 -10.72
CA GLU A 65 -2.64 -5.86 -11.79
C GLU A 65 -3.17 -7.26 -11.41
N GLU A 66 -2.32 -8.08 -10.80
CA GLU A 66 -2.73 -9.40 -10.34
C GLU A 66 -3.73 -9.33 -9.17
N TYR A 67 -3.53 -8.39 -8.23
CA TYR A 67 -4.48 -8.16 -7.13
C TYR A 67 -5.85 -7.69 -7.64
N GLN A 68 -5.87 -6.74 -8.59
CA GLN A 68 -7.10 -6.27 -9.21
C GLN A 68 -7.85 -7.38 -9.94
N GLY A 69 -7.13 -8.22 -10.71
CA GLY A 69 -7.70 -9.35 -11.42
C GLY A 69 -8.25 -10.45 -10.51
N ARG A 70 -7.56 -10.77 -9.41
CA ARG A 70 -7.91 -11.92 -8.55
C ARG A 70 -8.87 -11.59 -7.42
N VAL A 71 -8.89 -10.35 -6.94
CA VAL A 71 -9.62 -9.97 -5.72
C VAL A 71 -10.67 -8.90 -6.00
N LEU A 72 -10.28 -7.81 -6.66
CA LEU A 72 -11.14 -6.63 -6.77
C LEU A 72 -12.27 -6.82 -7.81
N LEU A 73 -11.94 -7.32 -9.00
CA LEU A 73 -12.89 -7.58 -10.08
C LEU A 73 -13.99 -8.59 -9.67
N PRO A 74 -13.66 -9.76 -9.09
CA PRO A 74 -14.67 -10.72 -8.65
C PRO A 74 -15.60 -10.16 -7.55
N ALA A 75 -15.08 -9.34 -6.63
CA ALA A 75 -15.89 -8.75 -5.57
C ALA A 75 -16.89 -7.71 -6.12
N ILE A 76 -16.50 -6.94 -7.14
CA ILE A 76 -17.38 -5.97 -7.80
C ILE A 76 -18.45 -6.68 -8.64
N GLU A 77 -18.08 -7.74 -9.37
CA GLU A 77 -19.02 -8.57 -10.12
C GLU A 77 -20.08 -9.20 -9.20
N ALA A 78 -19.66 -9.77 -8.06
CA ALA A 78 -20.59 -10.32 -7.07
C ALA A 78 -21.54 -9.26 -6.50
N ALA A 79 -21.03 -8.05 -6.21
CA ALA A 79 -21.85 -6.96 -5.69
C ALA A 79 -22.88 -6.43 -6.71
N THR A 80 -22.50 -6.37 -7.99
CA THR A 80 -23.36 -5.85 -9.08
C THR A 80 -24.36 -6.89 -9.60
N SER A 81 -24.05 -8.18 -9.51
CA SER A 81 -24.99 -9.25 -9.89
C SER A 81 -26.07 -9.53 -8.84
N LEU A 82 -25.89 -9.07 -7.59
CA LEU A 82 -26.93 -9.10 -6.55
C LEU A 82 -28.04 -8.04 -6.77
N ASP A 83 -27.74 -6.91 -7.42
CA ASP A 83 -28.70 -5.84 -7.68
C ASP A 83 -29.69 -6.16 -8.82
N ILE A 84 -29.41 -7.16 -9.67
CA ILE A 84 -30.26 -7.51 -10.83
C ILE A 84 -31.31 -8.58 -10.45
N SER A 85 -31.21 -9.17 -9.26
CA SER A 85 -32.09 -10.26 -8.82
C SER A 85 -33.16 -9.83 -7.80
N MET A 86 -33.37 -8.53 -7.64
CA MET A 86 -34.34 -7.91 -6.71
C MET A 86 -35.60 -7.33 -7.39
N ASP A 87 -35.91 -7.74 -8.62
CA ASP A 87 -37.21 -7.51 -9.28
C ASP A 87 -37.97 -8.83 -9.52
#